data_AF-A0A948V2P0-F1
#
_entry.id   AF-A0A948V2P0-F1
#
_cell.length_a   1.000
_cell.length_b   1.000
_cell.length_c   1.000
_cell.angle_alpha   90.00
_cell.angle_beta   90.00
_cell.angle_gamma   90.00
#
_symmetry.space_group_name_H-M   'P 1'
#
loop_
_entity.id
_entity.type
_entity.pdbx_description
1 polymer ?
#
loop_
_entity_poly.entity_id
_entity_poly.type
_entity_poly.pdbx_seq_one_letter_code
_entity_poly.pdbx_strand_id
1 'polypeptide(L)'
;RNVVQPLDIYSFFREIGAGCISFLPLVTPDPDRREKISESSVPARAFGEFLCDVFDEWKSRDIGRIKIQIVEEALRTAFGQEHSLCIFRETCGDIPVIEHNGDFYSCDHYVDKKHRIGNLIETSLVEMMESPQQRAFGRAKRDSLPAHCRRCEVLDMCNGECPKNRFIRTPDGERGLNFLCEGYLRFFAHCRPFVQDVAAVWKLRDESNLKNPVKSIQK
;
A
#
# COMPACT_ATOMS: atom_id res chain seq x y z
N ARG A 1 19.07 14.39 2.79
CA ARG A 1 17.71 13.80 2.57
C ARG A 1 17.65 12.53 3.42
N ASN A 2 16.55 12.27 4.11
CA ASN A 2 16.39 11.12 5.02
C ASN A 2 16.41 9.75 4.32
N VAL A 3 15.97 9.68 3.05
CA VAL A 3 15.89 8.42 2.29
C VAL A 3 17.22 7.66 2.12
N VAL A 4 18.37 8.33 2.25
CA VAL A 4 19.70 7.69 2.15
C VAL A 4 20.26 7.24 3.51
N GLN A 5 19.47 7.34 4.58
CA GLN A 5 19.85 6.95 5.94
C GLN A 5 18.82 5.97 6.56
N PRO A 6 18.50 4.84 5.89
CA PRO A 6 17.47 3.92 6.35
C PRO A 6 17.73 3.37 7.76
N LEU A 7 18.97 2.95 8.02
CA LEU A 7 19.32 2.31 9.28
C LEU A 7 19.38 3.29 10.45
N ASP A 8 19.83 4.53 10.23
CA ASP A 8 19.83 5.56 11.28
C ASP A 8 18.39 5.86 11.73
N ILE A 9 17.48 6.00 10.77
CA ILE A 9 16.06 6.27 11.04
C ILE A 9 15.39 5.08 11.72
N TYR A 10 15.66 3.86 11.24
CA TYR A 10 15.12 2.65 11.85
C TYR A 10 15.67 2.44 13.26
N SER A 11 16.98 2.67 13.48
CA SER A 11 17.60 2.60 14.81
C SER A 11 16.96 3.59 15.78
N PHE A 12 16.75 4.85 15.34
CA PHE A 12 16.06 5.84 16.16
C PHE A 12 14.69 5.34 16.62
N PHE A 13 13.87 4.80 15.72
CA PHE A 13 12.54 4.29 16.10
C PHE A 13 12.64 3.09 17.06
N ARG A 14 13.64 2.23 16.89
CA ARG A 14 13.92 1.12 17.82
C ARG A 14 14.32 1.63 19.20
N GLU A 15 15.21 2.62 19.27
CA GLU A 15 15.72 3.20 20.51
C GLU A 15 14.61 3.85 21.35
N ILE A 16 13.64 4.51 20.71
CA ILE A 16 12.48 5.06 21.42
C ILE A 16 11.40 4.02 21.75
N GLY A 17 11.61 2.75 21.41
CA GLY A 17 10.68 1.65 21.69
C GLY A 17 9.44 1.62 20.80
N ALA A 18 9.51 2.13 19.57
CA ALA A 18 8.37 2.09 18.65
C ALA A 18 8.05 0.64 18.21
N GLY A 19 6.88 0.14 18.61
CA GLY A 19 6.41 -1.20 18.24
C GLY A 19 5.76 -1.29 16.85
N CYS A 20 5.33 -0.16 16.28
CA CYS A 20 4.71 -0.07 14.97
C CYS A 20 5.28 1.13 14.20
N ILE A 21 5.76 0.90 12.98
CA ILE A 21 6.43 1.91 12.16
C ILE A 21 5.83 1.92 10.75
N SER A 22 5.56 3.11 10.23
CA SER A 22 5.09 3.34 8.86
C SER A 22 6.00 4.35 8.16
N PHE A 23 6.44 4.01 6.95
CA PHE A 23 7.22 4.90 6.09
C PHE A 23 6.34 5.37 4.94
N LEU A 24 5.99 6.65 4.96
CA LEU A 24 5.12 7.27 3.95
C LEU A 24 5.98 8.04 2.93
N PRO A 25 5.97 7.66 1.64
CA PRO A 25 6.74 8.36 0.62
C PRO A 25 6.06 9.70 0.27
N LEU A 26 6.85 10.79 0.26
CA LEU A 26 6.37 12.07 -0.25
C LEU A 26 6.46 12.08 -1.78
N VAL A 27 5.31 12.18 -2.45
CA VAL A 27 5.22 12.37 -3.90
C VAL A 27 4.34 13.57 -4.19
N THR A 28 4.94 14.57 -4.82
CA THR A 28 4.27 15.78 -5.26
C THR A 28 4.62 16.00 -6.73
N PRO A 29 3.65 15.78 -7.65
CA PRO A 29 3.83 16.06 -9.06
C PRO A 29 4.29 17.50 -9.29
N ASP A 30 5.16 17.68 -10.27
CA ASP A 30 5.58 19.01 -10.69
C ASP A 30 4.43 19.69 -11.46
N PRO A 31 4.00 20.90 -11.07
CA PRO A 31 2.86 21.58 -11.70
C PRO A 31 3.17 22.00 -13.15
N ASP A 32 4.43 22.27 -13.47
CA ASP A 32 4.86 22.81 -14.76
C ASP A 32 5.41 21.72 -15.69
N ARG A 33 5.87 20.61 -15.11
CA ARG A 33 6.53 19.52 -15.84
C ARG A 33 5.76 18.22 -15.69
N ARG A 34 5.00 17.89 -16.74
CA ARG A 34 4.28 16.62 -16.86
C ARG A 34 5.20 15.43 -16.60
N GLU A 35 4.68 14.44 -15.87
CA GLU A 35 5.39 13.19 -15.55
C GLU A 35 6.66 13.37 -14.69
N LYS A 36 6.86 14.57 -14.10
CA LYS A 36 7.95 14.85 -13.15
C LYS A 36 7.42 15.11 -11.74
N ILE A 37 8.33 15.08 -10.79
CA ILE A 37 8.10 15.38 -9.38
C ILE A 37 8.82 16.68 -8.97
N SER A 38 8.32 17.29 -7.92
CA SER A 38 9.02 18.38 -7.22
C SER A 38 10.28 17.89 -6.48
N GLU A 39 11.16 18.82 -6.12
CA GLU A 39 12.43 18.51 -5.44
C GLU A 39 12.27 17.92 -4.03
N SER A 40 11.12 18.16 -3.38
CA SER A 40 10.83 17.58 -2.06
C SER A 40 10.43 16.10 -2.15
N SER A 41 10.03 15.63 -3.33
CA SER A 41 9.56 14.26 -3.51
C SER A 41 10.70 13.25 -3.38
N VAL A 42 10.38 12.08 -2.87
CA VAL A 42 11.33 10.98 -2.77
C VAL A 42 11.58 10.36 -4.15
N PRO A 43 12.84 10.13 -4.56
CA PRO A 43 13.12 9.35 -5.75
C PRO A 43 12.64 7.90 -5.58
N ALA A 44 11.92 7.37 -6.58
CA ALA A 44 11.30 6.05 -6.53
C ALA A 44 12.30 4.93 -6.15
N ARG A 45 13.42 4.86 -6.86
CA ARG A 45 14.48 3.89 -6.60
C ARG A 45 15.03 3.98 -5.18
N ALA A 46 15.35 5.19 -4.71
CA ALA A 46 15.90 5.42 -3.38
C ALA A 46 14.92 4.97 -2.29
N PHE A 47 13.62 5.17 -2.50
CA PHE A 47 12.61 4.67 -1.57
C PHE A 47 12.57 3.13 -1.53
N GLY A 48 12.70 2.46 -2.67
CA GLY A 48 12.81 0.99 -2.71
C GLY A 48 14.05 0.46 -1.99
N GLU A 49 15.21 1.09 -2.22
CA GLU A 49 16.47 0.75 -1.53
C GLU A 49 16.35 0.96 -0.01
N PHE A 50 15.78 2.09 0.42
CA PHE A 50 15.48 2.37 1.82
C PHE A 50 14.64 1.25 2.46
N LEU A 51 13.58 0.81 1.79
CA LEU A 51 12.69 -0.23 2.32
C LEU A 51 13.36 -1.60 2.39
N CYS A 52 14.22 -1.93 1.41
CA CYS A 52 15.03 -3.15 1.45
C CYS A 52 15.97 -3.17 2.66
N ASP A 53 16.72 -2.08 2.88
CA ASP A 53 17.70 -1.99 3.98
C ASP A 53 17.00 -2.11 5.35
N VAL A 54 15.86 -1.43 5.51
CA VAL A 54 15.05 -1.55 6.73
C VAL A 54 14.50 -2.96 6.90
N PHE A 55 14.03 -3.60 5.82
CA PHE A 55 13.50 -4.96 5.87
C PHE A 55 14.57 -5.98 6.27
N ASP A 56 15.79 -5.86 5.75
CA ASP A 56 16.88 -6.77 6.07
C ASP A 56 17.30 -6.65 7.54
N GLU A 57 17.41 -5.42 8.05
CA GLU A 57 17.70 -5.19 9.47
C GLU A 57 16.56 -5.72 10.36
N TRP A 58 15.30 -5.42 10.02
CA TRP A 58 14.13 -5.96 10.75
C TRP A 58 14.09 -7.49 10.75
N LYS A 59 14.28 -8.12 9.59
CA LYS A 59 14.24 -9.57 9.41
C LYS A 59 15.30 -10.26 10.26
N SER A 60 16.45 -9.61 10.46
CA SER A 60 17.57 -10.17 11.23
C SER A 60 17.29 -10.32 12.74
N ARG A 61 16.43 -9.47 13.33
CA ARG A 61 16.37 -9.35 14.80
C ARG A 61 15.05 -8.89 15.41
N ASP A 62 14.09 -8.42 14.61
CA ASP A 62 12.89 -7.74 15.11
C ASP A 62 11.55 -8.38 14.67
N ILE A 63 11.60 -9.55 14.00
CA ILE A 63 10.40 -10.34 13.68
C ILE A 63 9.61 -10.62 14.97
N GLY A 64 8.32 -10.26 14.97
CA GLY A 64 7.41 -10.43 16.11
C GLY A 64 7.58 -9.40 17.23
N ARG A 65 8.55 -8.49 17.12
CA ARG A 65 8.78 -7.40 18.10
C ARG A 65 8.33 -6.05 17.56
N ILE A 66 8.64 -5.76 16.31
CA ILE A 66 8.30 -4.50 15.63
C ILE A 66 7.50 -4.81 14.38
N LYS A 67 6.41 -4.08 14.16
CA LYS A 67 5.60 -4.17 12.95
C LYS A 67 5.96 -3.05 12.01
N ILE A 68 6.41 -3.39 10.81
CA ILE A 68 6.65 -2.42 9.75
C ILE A 68 5.48 -2.53 8.78
N GLN A 69 4.69 -1.47 8.67
CA GLN A 69 3.40 -1.48 7.98
C GLN A 69 3.47 -2.12 6.58
N ILE A 70 4.45 -1.75 5.75
CA ILE A 70 4.56 -2.29 4.39
C ILE A 70 4.97 -3.77 4.34
N VAL A 71 5.75 -4.24 5.33
CA VAL A 71 6.11 -5.66 5.48
C VAL A 71 4.88 -6.46 5.91
N GLU A 72 4.09 -5.93 6.84
CA GLU A 72 2.82 -6.54 7.25
C GLU A 72 1.85 -6.64 6.06
N GLU A 73 1.76 -5.61 5.21
CA GLU A 73 0.96 -5.65 3.99
C GLU A 73 1.47 -6.71 3.00
N ALA A 74 2.78 -6.82 2.78
CA ALA A 74 3.35 -7.89 1.94
C ALA A 74 3.03 -9.29 2.50
N LEU A 75 3.06 -9.47 3.83
CA LEU A 75 2.79 -10.75 4.48
C LEU A 75 1.32 -11.19 4.39
N ARG A 76 0.37 -10.26 4.22
CA ARG A 76 -1.05 -10.61 4.05
C ARG A 76 -1.28 -11.55 2.88
N THR A 77 -0.50 -11.43 1.80
CA THR A 77 -0.63 -12.31 0.63
C THR A 77 -0.23 -13.76 0.95
N ALA A 78 0.68 -13.98 1.91
CA ALA A 78 1.01 -15.34 2.38
C ALA A 78 -0.18 -16.06 3.03
N PHE A 79 -1.12 -15.29 3.58
CA PHE A 79 -2.30 -15.80 4.28
C PHE A 79 -3.57 -15.74 3.43
N GLY A 80 -3.47 -15.36 2.15
CA GLY A 80 -4.64 -15.13 1.30
C GLY A 80 -5.57 -14.02 1.82
N GLN A 81 -5.04 -13.10 2.62
CA GLN A 81 -5.79 -11.99 3.19
C GLN A 81 -5.76 -10.78 2.25
N GLU A 82 -6.86 -10.04 2.24
CA GLU A 82 -6.85 -8.72 1.63
C GLU A 82 -5.92 -7.76 2.42
N HIS A 83 -5.27 -6.86 1.68
CA HIS A 83 -4.53 -5.71 2.21
C HIS A 83 -5.36 -4.86 3.18
N SER A 84 -4.75 -4.36 4.25
CA SER A 84 -5.45 -3.40 5.13
C SER A 84 -5.38 -1.97 4.60
N LEU A 85 -4.31 -1.64 3.86
CA LEU A 85 -4.17 -0.33 3.29
C LEU A 85 -4.88 -0.27 1.94
N CYS A 86 -5.75 0.73 1.81
CA CYS A 86 -6.43 1.06 0.56
C CYS A 86 -5.46 1.21 -0.62
N ILE A 87 -4.22 1.66 -0.39
CA ILE A 87 -3.21 1.78 -1.46
C ILE A 87 -2.75 0.43 -2.01
N PHE A 88 -2.78 -0.67 -1.24
CA PHE A 88 -2.36 -2.00 -1.72
C PHE A 88 -3.53 -2.94 -2.03
N ARG A 89 -4.77 -2.62 -1.65
CA ARG A 89 -5.97 -3.36 -2.08
C ARG A 89 -6.17 -3.39 -3.60
N GLU A 90 -6.96 -4.32 -4.13
CA GLU A 90 -7.30 -4.33 -5.56
C GLU A 90 -8.13 -3.09 -5.96
N THR A 91 -9.10 -2.72 -5.12
CA THR A 91 -9.96 -1.53 -5.28
C THR A 91 -9.76 -0.54 -4.13
N CYS A 92 -10.24 0.70 -4.30
CA CYS A 92 -10.29 1.73 -3.26
C CYS A 92 -11.71 2.25 -3.03
N GLY A 93 -11.87 3.36 -2.32
CA GLY A 93 -13.16 4.05 -2.17
C GLY A 93 -13.91 3.77 -0.86
N ASP A 94 -13.40 2.89 0.00
CA ASP A 94 -14.08 2.56 1.26
C ASP A 94 -13.74 3.52 2.42
N ILE A 95 -12.83 4.47 2.19
CA ILE A 95 -12.32 5.42 3.20
C ILE A 95 -12.57 6.84 2.66
N PRO A 96 -13.80 7.36 2.79
CA PRO A 96 -14.13 8.70 2.31
C PRO A 96 -13.60 9.78 3.27
N VAL A 97 -13.68 11.03 2.80
CA VAL A 97 -13.49 12.20 3.66
C VAL A 97 -14.83 12.91 3.85
N ILE A 98 -15.08 13.33 5.07
CA ILE A 98 -16.17 14.23 5.44
C ILE A 98 -15.53 15.50 5.99
N GLU A 99 -15.76 16.61 5.32
CA GLU A 99 -15.31 17.92 5.78
C GLU A 99 -16.22 18.47 6.88
N HIS A 100 -15.72 19.48 7.61
CA HIS A 100 -16.43 20.07 8.75
C HIS A 100 -17.82 20.65 8.40
N ASN A 101 -18.07 20.97 7.13
CA ASN A 101 -19.34 21.47 6.61
C ASN A 101 -20.30 20.33 6.19
N GLY A 102 -19.92 19.08 6.39
CA GLY A 102 -20.66 17.89 5.99
C GLY A 102 -20.39 17.41 4.56
N ASP A 103 -19.56 18.10 3.77
CA ASP A 103 -19.26 17.67 2.40
C ASP A 103 -18.52 16.34 2.40
N PHE A 104 -19.01 15.41 1.57
CA PHE A 104 -18.46 14.08 1.41
C PHE A 104 -17.65 13.98 0.12
N TYR A 105 -16.42 13.49 0.23
CA TYR A 105 -15.49 13.27 -0.87
C TYR A 105 -15.01 11.82 -0.91
N SER A 106 -14.64 11.35 -2.11
CA SER A 106 -14.28 9.95 -2.32
C SER A 106 -13.08 9.46 -1.50
N CYS A 107 -12.05 10.30 -1.28
CA CYS A 107 -10.96 10.09 -0.32
C CYS A 107 -10.14 11.39 -0.12
N ASP A 108 -9.20 11.37 0.82
CA ASP A 108 -8.30 12.48 1.20
C ASP A 108 -7.40 13.01 0.07
N HIS A 109 -7.08 12.18 -0.92
CA HIS A 109 -6.34 12.59 -2.11
C HIS A 109 -7.20 13.28 -3.18
N TYR A 110 -8.52 13.25 -3.02
CA TYR A 110 -9.50 13.71 -4.01
C TYR A 110 -10.55 14.62 -3.36
N VAL A 111 -10.08 15.63 -2.62
CA VAL A 111 -10.94 16.66 -2.00
C VAL A 111 -11.09 17.84 -2.97
N ASP A 112 -11.79 17.60 -4.07
CA ASP A 112 -12.07 18.60 -5.10
C ASP A 112 -13.52 18.51 -5.61
N LYS A 113 -13.95 19.49 -6.41
CA LYS A 113 -15.33 19.56 -6.93
C LYS A 113 -15.74 18.34 -7.75
N LYS A 114 -14.82 17.68 -8.44
CA LYS A 114 -15.10 16.51 -9.29
C LYS A 114 -15.37 15.26 -8.45
N HIS A 115 -14.80 15.18 -7.26
CA HIS A 115 -14.88 14.01 -6.38
C HIS A 115 -15.75 14.23 -5.14
N ARG A 116 -16.44 15.39 -5.03
CA ARG A 116 -17.53 15.59 -4.08
C ARG A 116 -18.72 14.73 -4.50
N ILE A 117 -19.18 13.85 -3.60
CA ILE A 117 -20.35 12.99 -3.83
C ILE A 117 -21.63 13.66 -3.33
N GLY A 118 -21.57 14.38 -2.21
CA GLY A 118 -22.75 14.97 -1.59
C GLY A 118 -22.44 15.67 -0.28
N ASN A 119 -23.46 15.87 0.55
CA ASN A 119 -23.33 16.45 1.89
C ASN A 119 -24.18 15.66 2.90
N LEU A 120 -23.63 15.40 4.08
CA LEU A 120 -24.28 14.61 5.14
C LEU A 120 -25.57 15.22 5.70
N ILE A 121 -25.78 16.53 5.53
CA ILE A 121 -27.01 17.20 5.95
C ILE A 121 -28.18 16.77 5.07
N GLU A 122 -27.92 16.44 3.81
CA GLU A 122 -28.93 16.18 2.78
C GLU A 122 -29.04 14.69 2.42
N THR A 123 -27.95 13.94 2.53
CA THR A 123 -27.85 12.55 2.06
C THR A 123 -27.20 11.66 3.12
N SER A 124 -27.74 10.47 3.33
CA SER A 124 -27.19 9.54 4.33
C SER A 124 -25.80 9.04 3.91
N LEU A 125 -24.95 8.72 4.91
CA LEU A 125 -23.61 8.19 4.66
C LEU A 125 -23.65 6.91 3.81
N VAL A 126 -24.56 5.99 4.11
CA VAL A 126 -24.70 4.71 3.39
C VAL A 126 -25.04 4.96 1.93
N GLU A 127 -25.96 5.89 1.67
CA GLU A 127 -26.36 6.21 0.29
C GLU A 127 -25.21 6.82 -0.53
N MET A 128 -24.39 7.69 0.08
CA MET A 128 -23.20 8.24 -0.59
C MET A 128 -22.11 7.17 -0.81
N MET A 129 -21.87 6.31 0.18
CA MET A 129 -20.91 5.20 0.10
C MET A 129 -21.29 4.19 -0.99
N GLU A 130 -22.57 3.84 -1.08
CA GLU A 130 -23.08 2.89 -2.06
C GLU A 130 -23.45 3.55 -3.41
N SER A 131 -23.19 4.85 -3.56
CA SER A 131 -23.51 5.56 -4.79
C SER A 131 -22.74 4.97 -6.00
N PRO A 132 -23.34 4.98 -7.21
CA PRO A 132 -22.64 4.53 -8.42
C PRO A 132 -21.32 5.27 -8.66
N GLN A 133 -21.27 6.57 -8.32
CA GLN A 133 -20.07 7.40 -8.45
C GLN A 133 -18.95 6.92 -7.52
N GLN A 134 -19.23 6.68 -6.24
CA GLN A 134 -18.24 6.21 -5.27
C GLN A 134 -17.72 4.81 -5.62
N ARG A 135 -18.63 3.90 -5.98
CA ARG A 135 -18.25 2.55 -6.43
C ARG A 135 -17.43 2.56 -7.73
N ALA A 136 -17.74 3.46 -8.66
CA ALA A 136 -16.96 3.63 -9.88
C ALA A 136 -15.56 4.20 -9.61
N PHE A 137 -15.44 5.18 -8.71
CA PHE A 137 -14.15 5.69 -8.23
C PHE A 137 -13.28 4.55 -7.66
N GLY A 138 -13.87 3.71 -6.81
CA GLY A 138 -13.18 2.59 -6.19
C GLY A 138 -12.67 1.54 -7.17
N ARG A 139 -13.53 1.11 -8.11
CA ARG A 139 -13.16 0.13 -9.16
C ARG A 139 -12.16 0.67 -10.17
N ALA A 140 -12.16 1.99 -10.41
CA ALA A 140 -11.23 2.61 -11.35
C ALA A 140 -9.77 2.32 -10.98
N LYS A 141 -9.44 2.13 -9.70
CA LYS A 141 -8.09 1.70 -9.28
C LYS A 141 -7.64 0.42 -9.98
N ARG A 142 -8.46 -0.62 -10.00
CA ARG A 142 -8.14 -1.86 -10.69
C ARG A 142 -8.25 -1.70 -12.20
N ASP A 143 -9.37 -1.14 -12.65
CA ASP A 143 -9.76 -1.19 -14.05
C ASP A 143 -8.81 -0.34 -14.92
N SER A 144 -8.22 0.72 -14.35
CA SER A 144 -7.23 1.59 -15.01
C SER A 144 -5.78 1.10 -14.93
N LEU A 145 -5.50 -0.08 -14.34
CA LEU A 145 -4.14 -0.60 -14.29
C LEU A 145 -3.57 -0.78 -15.71
N PRO A 146 -2.34 -0.31 -15.99
CA PRO A 146 -1.72 -0.56 -17.28
C PRO A 146 -1.39 -2.05 -17.45
N ALA A 147 -1.28 -2.51 -18.70
CA ALA A 147 -0.95 -3.88 -19.05
C ALA A 147 0.40 -4.32 -18.45
N HIS A 148 1.34 -3.39 -18.29
CA HIS A 148 2.59 -3.60 -17.56
C HIS A 148 2.36 -4.10 -16.13
N CYS A 149 1.46 -3.46 -15.38
CA CYS A 149 1.14 -3.86 -14.01
C CYS A 149 0.37 -5.19 -13.97
N ARG A 150 -0.56 -5.41 -14.89
CA ARG A 150 -1.38 -6.64 -14.93
C ARG A 150 -0.55 -7.93 -15.14
N ARG A 151 0.66 -7.81 -15.69
CA ARG A 151 1.61 -8.92 -15.88
C ARG A 151 2.75 -8.94 -14.85
N CYS A 152 2.74 -8.02 -13.89
CA CYS A 152 3.82 -7.85 -12.92
C CYS A 152 3.79 -8.96 -11.86
N GLU A 153 4.95 -9.49 -11.51
CA GLU A 153 5.09 -10.63 -10.58
C GLU A 153 4.73 -10.30 -9.11
N VAL A 154 4.65 -9.01 -8.77
CA VAL A 154 4.29 -8.50 -7.44
C VAL A 154 2.93 -7.79 -7.43
N LEU A 155 2.10 -8.00 -8.46
CA LEU A 155 0.80 -7.33 -8.59
C LEU A 155 -0.08 -7.56 -7.35
N ASP A 156 -0.09 -8.77 -6.81
CA ASP A 156 -0.84 -9.15 -5.61
C ASP A 156 -0.39 -8.40 -4.35
N MET A 157 0.85 -7.93 -4.29
CA MET A 157 1.39 -7.13 -3.18
C MET A 157 1.17 -5.63 -3.36
N CYS A 158 1.24 -5.11 -4.59
CA CYS A 158 1.22 -3.66 -4.84
C CYS A 158 -0.11 -3.13 -5.38
N ASN A 159 -0.82 -3.92 -6.20
CA ASN A 159 -2.03 -3.53 -6.95
C ASN A 159 -1.94 -2.15 -7.64
N GLY A 160 -0.74 -1.78 -8.11
CA GLY A 160 -0.42 -0.49 -8.74
C GLY A 160 -0.47 0.74 -7.83
N GLU A 161 -0.58 0.53 -6.52
CA GLU A 161 -0.63 1.56 -5.47
C GLU A 161 -1.77 2.59 -5.70
N CYS A 162 -1.84 3.69 -4.94
CA CYS A 162 -2.82 4.75 -5.09
C CYS A 162 -2.87 5.35 -6.52
N PRO A 163 -4.06 5.52 -7.12
CA PRO A 163 -4.22 6.20 -8.41
C PRO A 163 -3.66 7.62 -8.47
N LYS A 164 -3.58 8.34 -7.34
CA LYS A 164 -3.00 9.70 -7.28
C LYS A 164 -1.57 9.74 -7.82
N ASN A 165 -0.81 8.67 -7.59
CA ASN A 165 0.59 8.57 -7.98
C ASN A 165 0.77 7.99 -9.40
N ARG A 166 -0.31 7.70 -10.14
CA ARG A 166 -0.29 7.03 -11.45
C ARG A 166 -0.25 8.00 -12.63
N PHE A 167 0.80 8.82 -12.68
CA PHE A 167 0.89 9.90 -13.66
C PHE A 167 2.05 9.75 -14.65
N ILE A 168 2.89 8.71 -14.53
CA ILE A 168 3.98 8.43 -15.48
C ILE A 168 3.60 7.35 -16.48
N ARG A 169 4.50 7.08 -17.42
CA ARG A 169 4.36 6.05 -18.44
C ARG A 169 5.09 4.76 -18.08
N THR A 170 4.54 3.65 -18.57
CA THR A 170 5.22 2.36 -18.57
C THR A 170 6.41 2.36 -19.54
N PRO A 171 7.32 1.37 -19.45
CA PRO A 171 8.42 1.22 -20.41
C PRO A 171 7.96 1.09 -21.87
N ASP A 172 6.77 0.52 -22.10
CA ASP A 172 6.11 0.38 -23.41
C ASP A 172 5.23 1.61 -23.79
N GLY A 173 5.23 2.66 -22.97
CA GLY A 173 4.64 3.97 -23.30
C GLY A 173 3.17 4.16 -22.89
N GLU A 174 2.51 3.14 -22.35
CA GLU A 174 1.16 3.21 -21.78
C GLU A 174 1.14 4.16 -20.57
N ARG A 175 0.08 4.94 -20.41
CA ARG A 175 -0.06 5.85 -19.26
C ARG A 175 -0.63 5.14 -18.04
N GLY A 176 -0.43 5.72 -16.87
CA GLY A 176 -1.05 5.23 -15.63
C GLY A 176 -0.12 4.35 -14.79
N LEU A 177 1.19 4.37 -15.07
CA LEU A 177 2.15 3.75 -14.18
C LEU A 177 2.37 4.63 -12.95
N ASN A 178 2.47 3.97 -11.79
CA ASN A 178 2.78 4.63 -10.53
C ASN A 178 4.21 5.20 -10.55
N PHE A 179 4.40 6.45 -10.12
CA PHE A 179 5.72 7.06 -10.05
C PHE A 179 6.71 6.27 -9.20
N LEU A 180 6.25 5.68 -8.09
CA LEU A 180 7.05 4.86 -7.18
C LEU A 180 7.18 3.40 -7.63
N CYS A 181 6.70 3.03 -8.83
CA CYS A 181 6.67 1.63 -9.28
C CYS A 181 8.06 0.97 -9.22
N GLU A 182 9.13 1.68 -9.61
CA GLU A 182 10.50 1.15 -9.54
C GLU A 182 10.89 0.77 -8.10
N GLY A 183 10.53 1.62 -7.13
CA GLY A 183 10.82 1.40 -5.71
C GLY A 183 10.01 0.25 -5.12
N TYR A 184 8.70 0.22 -5.37
CA TYR A 184 7.83 -0.85 -4.90
C TYR A 184 8.18 -2.19 -5.53
N LEU A 185 8.46 -2.24 -6.84
CA LEU A 185 8.89 -3.47 -7.49
C LEU A 185 10.16 -4.02 -6.84
N ARG A 186 11.17 -3.16 -6.61
CA ARG A 186 12.40 -3.53 -5.91
C ARG A 186 12.11 -4.11 -4.52
N PHE A 187 11.35 -3.41 -3.69
CA PHE A 187 11.05 -3.85 -2.33
C PHE A 187 10.26 -5.16 -2.31
N PHE A 188 9.14 -5.24 -3.05
CA PHE A 188 8.30 -6.42 -3.03
C PHE A 188 9.01 -7.63 -3.62
N ALA A 189 9.79 -7.47 -4.70
CA ALA A 189 10.60 -8.56 -5.23
C ALA A 189 11.64 -9.05 -4.22
N HIS A 190 12.26 -8.13 -3.46
CA HIS A 190 13.24 -8.45 -2.42
C HIS A 190 12.64 -9.22 -1.24
N CYS A 191 11.46 -8.82 -0.75
CA CYS A 191 10.82 -9.51 0.37
C CYS A 191 10.02 -10.76 -0.05
N ARG A 192 9.72 -10.94 -1.34
CA ARG A 192 8.88 -12.03 -1.84
C ARG A 192 9.34 -13.44 -1.44
N PRO A 193 10.64 -13.80 -1.48
CA PRO A 193 11.09 -15.11 -0.99
C PRO A 193 10.74 -15.34 0.49
N PHE A 194 10.89 -14.32 1.33
CA PHE A 194 10.50 -14.40 2.74
C PHE A 194 8.98 -14.59 2.90
N VAL A 195 8.16 -13.88 2.13
CA VAL A 195 6.70 -14.06 2.13
C VAL A 195 6.32 -15.47 1.70
N GLN A 196 7.01 -16.04 0.71
CA GLN A 196 6.80 -17.42 0.25
C GLN A 196 7.18 -18.44 1.33
N ASP A 197 8.28 -18.24 2.04
CA ASP A 197 8.69 -19.09 3.17
C ASP A 197 7.63 -19.06 4.29
N VAL A 198 7.11 -17.87 4.64
CA VAL A 198 6.02 -17.73 5.61
C VAL A 198 4.76 -18.46 5.15
N ALA A 199 4.38 -18.32 3.87
CA ALA A 199 3.23 -19.02 3.31
C ALA A 199 3.39 -20.55 3.39
N ALA A 200 4.58 -21.07 3.10
CA ALA A 200 4.88 -22.50 3.18
C ALA A 200 4.75 -23.02 4.63
N VAL A 201 5.32 -22.30 5.59
CA VAL A 201 5.21 -22.66 7.02
C VAL A 201 3.76 -22.58 7.51
N TRP A 202 3.01 -21.58 7.06
CA TRP A 202 1.60 -21.42 7.43
C TRP A 202 0.73 -22.59 6.93
N LYS A 203 0.90 -23.00 5.67
CA LYS A 203 0.17 -24.15 5.10
C LYS A 203 0.44 -25.45 5.86
N LEU A 204 1.70 -25.71 6.22
CA LEU A 204 2.06 -26.90 7.01
C LEU A 204 1.38 -26.90 8.38
N ARG A 205 1.29 -25.73 9.03
CA ARG A 205 0.55 -25.58 10.29
C ARG A 205 -0.92 -25.86 10.12
N ASP A 206 -1.55 -25.28 9.11
CA ASP A 206 -2.98 -25.46 8.87
C ASP A 206 -3.32 -26.93 8.60
N GLU A 207 -2.56 -27.60 7.73
CA GLU A 207 -2.68 -29.04 7.49
C GLU A 207 -2.46 -29.88 8.75
N SER A 208 -1.51 -29.49 9.61
CA SER A 208 -1.26 -30.18 10.88
C SER A 208 -2.41 -30.00 11.89
N ASN A 209 -3.06 -28.84 11.90
CA ASN A 209 -4.22 -28.54 12.73
C ASN A 209 -5.46 -29.31 12.23
N LEU A 210 -5.66 -29.38 10.91
CA LEU A 210 -6.69 -30.21 10.27
C LEU A 210 -6.53 -31.70 10.59
N LYS A 211 -5.29 -32.20 10.69
CA LYS A 211 -4.98 -33.60 11.01
C LYS A 211 -5.04 -33.94 12.51
N ASN A 212 -5.07 -32.96 13.41
CA ASN A 212 -5.13 -33.16 14.87
C ASN A 212 -6.01 -32.11 15.58
N PRO A 213 -7.34 -32.15 15.42
CA PRO A 213 -8.25 -31.12 15.95
C PRO A 213 -8.38 -31.08 17.48
N VAL A 214 -7.81 -32.05 18.22
CA VAL A 214 -8.02 -32.22 19.67
C VAL A 214 -7.14 -31.30 20.53
N LYS A 215 -6.12 -30.63 19.97
CA LYS A 215 -5.22 -29.74 20.74
C LYS A 215 -5.66 -28.28 20.84
N SER A 216 -6.74 -27.86 20.19
CA SER A 216 -7.17 -26.44 20.13
C SER A 216 -8.22 -26.03 21.18
N ILE A 217 -8.63 -26.92 22.09
CA ILE A 217 -9.67 -26.62 23.11
C ILE A 217 -9.10 -26.56 24.55
N GLN A 218 -7.78 -26.57 24.72
CA GLN A 218 -7.15 -26.37 26.03
C GLN A 218 -6.11 -25.25 25.97
N LYS A 219 -6.58 -24.01 25.99
CA LYS A 219 -5.90 -22.87 26.61
C LYS A 219 -6.87 -21.71 26.80
#